data_AF-A0A941I8Q8-F1
#
_entry.id   AF-A0A941I8Q8-F1
#
_cell.length_a   1.000
_cell.length_b   1.000
_cell.length_c   1.000
_cell.angle_alpha   90.00
_cell.angle_beta   90.00
_cell.angle_gamma   90.00
#
_symmetry.space_group_name_H-M   'P 1'
#
loop_
_entity.id
_entity.type
_entity.pdbx_description
1 polymer ?
#
loop_
_entity_poly.entity_id
_entity_poly.type
_entity_poly.pdbx_seq_one_letter_code
_entity_poly.pdbx_strand_id
1 'polypeptide(L)'
;MKNKLIALASASCLFLLAGCGSEPSESNMKEAIQKSPMKIAFSDKDLASIRKISCKNDGDKAYNCDMEVSGMAIPVRFVKGSDGWLAMKKE
;
A
#
# COMPACT_ATOMS: atom_id res chain seq x y z
N MET A 1 43.79 6.03 39.28
CA MET A 1 43.45 5.80 37.86
C MET A 1 42.20 4.93 37.79
N LYS A 2 41.09 5.56 37.38
CA LYS A 2 39.93 5.07 36.61
C LYS A 2 39.06 3.92 37.18
N ASN A 3 37.88 4.34 37.66
CA ASN A 3 36.67 3.58 37.98
C ASN A 3 36.26 2.59 36.89
N LYS A 4 35.79 1.41 37.30
CA LYS A 4 35.02 0.49 36.45
C LYS A 4 33.54 0.61 36.79
N LEU A 5 32.82 1.45 36.07
CA LEU A 5 31.36 1.43 36.02
C LEU A 5 30.95 0.33 35.03
N ILE A 6 30.34 -0.73 35.54
CA ILE A 6 29.75 -1.80 34.76
C ILE A 6 28.42 -1.26 34.23
N ALA A 7 28.35 -0.95 32.94
CA ALA A 7 27.12 -0.58 32.27
C ALA A 7 26.33 -1.84 31.89
N LEU A 8 25.21 -2.08 32.58
CA LEU A 8 24.14 -2.96 32.09
C LEU A 8 23.54 -2.30 30.84
N ALA A 9 23.89 -2.78 29.65
CA ALA A 9 23.18 -2.41 28.43
C ALA A 9 21.90 -3.25 28.33
N SER A 10 20.77 -2.69 28.78
CA SER A 10 19.45 -3.20 28.42
C SER A 10 19.26 -3.01 26.91
N ALA A 11 19.26 -4.11 26.17
CA ALA A 11 18.97 -4.11 24.73
C ALA A 11 17.48 -3.81 24.52
N SER A 12 17.13 -2.53 24.58
CA SER A 12 15.83 -2.02 24.17
C SER A 12 15.75 -2.13 22.65
N CYS A 13 15.08 -3.17 22.14
CA CYS A 13 14.65 -3.25 20.76
C CYS A 13 13.75 -2.06 20.45
N LEU A 14 14.33 -1.02 19.84
CA LEU A 14 13.58 0.04 19.17
C LEU A 14 12.92 -0.59 17.94
N PHE A 15 11.72 -1.15 18.12
CA PHE A 15 10.81 -1.41 17.01
C PHE A 15 10.43 -0.05 16.42
N LEU A 16 11.18 0.35 15.40
CA LEU A 16 10.82 1.48 14.55
C LEU A 16 9.41 1.21 14.02
N LEU A 17 8.44 2.03 14.44
CA LEU A 17 7.08 2.05 13.91
C LEU A 17 7.09 2.55 12.46
N ALA A 18 7.70 1.79 11.54
CA ALA A 18 7.30 1.87 10.15
C ALA A 18 5.83 1.46 10.13
N GLY A 19 4.94 2.43 9.89
CA GLY A 19 3.50 2.30 10.03
C GLY A 19 3.01 0.96 9.48
N CYS A 20 2.36 0.16 10.32
CA CYS A 20 1.79 -1.14 10.01
C CYS A 20 0.54 -1.04 9.10
N GLY A 21 0.51 -0.06 8.21
CA GLY A 21 -0.39 -0.08 7.06
C GLY A 21 0.28 -0.94 6.00
N SER A 22 -0.07 -2.21 5.92
CA SER A 22 0.33 -3.01 4.75
C SER A 22 -0.22 -2.33 3.50
N GLU A 23 0.61 -2.21 2.48
CA GLU A 23 0.20 -1.82 1.13
C GLU A 23 -0.98 -2.67 0.61
N PRO A 24 -1.79 -2.17 -0.34
CA PRO A 24 -2.89 -2.96 -0.88
C PRO A 24 -2.35 -4.20 -1.63
N SER A 25 -3.00 -5.34 -1.42
CA SER A 25 -2.83 -6.54 -2.23
C SER A 25 -3.57 -6.40 -3.57
N GLU A 26 -3.29 -7.28 -4.53
CA GLU A 26 -4.04 -7.32 -5.80
C GLU A 26 -5.55 -7.55 -5.59
N SER A 27 -5.92 -8.38 -4.62
CA SER A 27 -7.33 -8.58 -4.26
C SER A 27 -7.97 -7.29 -3.74
N ASN A 28 -7.26 -6.54 -2.89
CA ASN A 28 -7.70 -5.23 -2.43
C ASN A 28 -7.82 -4.24 -3.58
N MET A 29 -6.89 -4.25 -4.54
CA MET A 29 -6.97 -3.38 -5.72
C MET A 29 -8.19 -3.69 -6.57
N LYS A 30 -8.45 -4.97 -6.85
CA LYS A 30 -9.62 -5.43 -7.61
C LYS A 30 -10.92 -5.00 -6.93
N GLU A 31 -11.03 -5.26 -5.63
CA GLU A 31 -12.21 -4.89 -4.84
C GLU A 31 -12.41 -3.37 -4.78
N ALA A 32 -11.34 -2.60 -4.55
CA ALA A 32 -11.40 -1.15 -4.49
C ALA A 32 -11.82 -0.55 -5.84
N ILE A 33 -11.28 -1.05 -6.95
CA ILE A 33 -11.68 -0.61 -8.29
C ILE A 33 -13.15 -0.95 -8.53
N GLN A 34 -13.58 -2.19 -8.19
CA GLN A 34 -14.97 -2.63 -8.34
C GLN A 34 -15.98 -1.76 -7.59
N LYS A 35 -15.60 -1.27 -6.40
CA LYS A 35 -16.44 -0.39 -5.57
C LYS A 35 -16.32 1.09 -5.94
N SER A 36 -15.34 1.46 -6.76
CA SER A 36 -15.08 2.85 -7.14
C SER A 36 -15.82 3.24 -8.43
N PRO A 37 -16.07 4.55 -8.65
CA PRO A 37 -16.46 5.07 -9.96
C PRO A 37 -15.45 4.76 -11.05
N MET A 38 -14.22 4.35 -10.75
CA MET A 38 -13.24 3.99 -11.77
C MET A 38 -13.63 2.69 -12.51
N LYS A 39 -14.48 1.83 -11.95
CA LYS A 39 -14.93 0.58 -12.60
C LYS A 39 -15.48 0.81 -14.01
N ILE A 40 -16.14 1.93 -14.31
CA ILE A 40 -16.62 2.22 -15.67
C ILE A 40 -15.50 2.26 -16.74
N ALA A 41 -14.24 2.44 -16.34
CA ALA A 41 -13.09 2.39 -17.24
C ALA A 41 -12.47 0.98 -17.38
N PHE A 42 -12.97 -0.03 -16.67
CA PHE A 42 -12.42 -1.39 -16.67
C PHE A 42 -13.50 -2.41 -17.04
N SER A 43 -13.23 -3.25 -18.03
CA SER A 43 -14.05 -4.43 -18.28
C SER A 43 -13.81 -5.49 -17.19
N ASP A 44 -14.70 -6.49 -17.09
CA ASP A 44 -14.47 -7.59 -16.14
C ASP A 44 -13.20 -8.41 -16.47
N LYS A 45 -12.79 -8.46 -17.75
CA LYS A 45 -11.51 -9.06 -18.16
C LYS A 45 -10.32 -8.25 -17.64
N ASP A 46 -10.42 -6.92 -17.69
CA ASP A 46 -9.38 -6.03 -17.15
C ASP A 46 -9.24 -6.21 -15.64
N LEU A 47 -10.36 -6.30 -14.93
CA LEU A 47 -10.34 -6.54 -13.48
C LEU A 47 -9.72 -7.90 -13.12
N ALA A 48 -9.98 -8.93 -13.93
CA ALA A 48 -9.34 -10.23 -13.76
C ALA A 48 -7.82 -10.19 -14.00
N SER A 49 -7.37 -9.32 -14.92
CA SER A 49 -5.96 -9.20 -15.32
C SER A 49 -5.11 -8.26 -14.46
N ILE A 50 -5.72 -7.50 -13.53
CA ILE A 50 -4.98 -6.61 -12.61
C ILE A 50 -3.86 -7.39 -11.92
N ARG A 51 -2.64 -6.89 -12.10
CA ARG A 51 -1.44 -7.27 -11.35
C ARG A 51 -0.76 -6.06 -10.75
N LYS A 52 -0.22 -6.24 -9.55
CA LYS A 52 0.55 -5.20 -8.87
C LYS A 52 1.98 -5.18 -9.42
N ILE A 53 2.44 -4.01 -9.88
CA ILE A 53 3.84 -3.80 -10.28
C ILE A 53 4.62 -3.19 -9.11
N SER A 54 4.14 -2.05 -8.60
CA SER A 54 4.80 -1.31 -7.51
C SER A 54 3.76 -0.57 -6.67
N CYS A 55 4.09 -0.29 -5.41
CA CYS A 55 3.36 0.67 -4.59
C CYS A 55 4.35 1.51 -3.79
N LYS A 56 4.11 2.81 -3.75
CA LYS A 56 4.86 3.76 -2.93
C LYS A 56 3.92 4.39 -1.92
N ASN A 57 4.34 4.44 -0.65
CA ASN A 57 3.59 5.16 0.37
C ASN A 57 3.41 6.63 -0.04
N ASP A 58 2.19 7.12 0.09
CA ASP A 58 1.73 8.44 -0.35
C ASP A 58 0.92 9.16 0.75
N GLY A 59 1.32 8.92 2.02
CA GLY A 59 0.69 9.51 3.20
C GLY A 59 0.07 8.48 4.14
N ASP A 60 -0.74 8.95 5.08
CA ASP A 60 -1.38 8.08 6.07
C ASP A 60 -2.31 7.09 5.39
N LYS A 61 -1.94 5.81 5.47
CA LYS A 61 -2.65 4.68 4.85
C LYS A 61 -2.97 4.88 3.36
N ALA A 62 -2.13 5.64 2.66
CA ALA A 62 -2.28 5.92 1.25
C ALA A 62 -1.08 5.39 0.46
N TYR A 63 -1.33 4.85 -0.73
CA TYR A 63 -0.31 4.30 -1.62
C TYR A 63 -0.59 4.71 -3.05
N ASN A 64 0.42 5.21 -3.75
CA ASN A 64 0.41 5.33 -5.20
C ASN A 64 0.96 4.03 -5.78
N CYS A 65 0.13 3.31 -6.51
CA CYS A 65 0.49 2.01 -7.07
C CYS A 65 0.49 2.05 -8.60
N ASP A 66 1.49 1.42 -9.19
CA ASP A 66 1.49 1.07 -10.61
C ASP A 66 0.94 -0.35 -10.72
N MET A 67 -0.09 -0.51 -11.55
CA MET A 67 -0.68 -1.82 -11.84
C MET A 67 -0.63 -2.13 -13.33
N GLU A 68 -0.38 -3.39 -13.66
CA GLU A 68 -0.56 -3.91 -15.01
C GLU A 68 -2.01 -4.31 -15.19
N VAL A 69 -2.63 -3.82 -16.26
CA VAL A 69 -3.97 -4.21 -16.68
C VAL A 69 -3.92 -4.50 -18.16
N SER A 70 -4.17 -5.76 -18.52
CA SER A 70 -4.16 -6.21 -19.92
C SER A 70 -2.88 -5.81 -20.68
N GLY A 71 -1.73 -5.81 -19.98
CA GLY A 71 -0.41 -5.46 -20.53
C GLY A 71 -0.05 -3.96 -20.49
N MET A 72 -0.91 -3.11 -19.95
CA MET A 72 -0.65 -1.67 -19.79
C MET A 72 -0.42 -1.31 -18.32
N ALA A 73 0.62 -0.54 -18.02
CA ALA A 73 0.86 0.01 -16.69
C ALA A 73 0.01 1.26 -16.46
N ILE A 74 -0.79 1.27 -15.39
CA ILE A 74 -1.69 2.37 -15.03
C ILE A 74 -1.41 2.78 -13.57
N PRO A 75 -1.14 4.07 -13.31
CA PRO A 75 -0.98 4.57 -11.95
C PRO A 75 -2.35 4.79 -11.30
N VAL A 76 -2.54 4.25 -10.09
CA VAL A 76 -3.77 4.39 -9.31
C VAL A 76 -3.40 4.65 -7.85
N ARG A 77 -4.07 5.63 -7.24
CA ARG A 77 -3.91 5.93 -5.82
C ARG A 77 -4.92 5.11 -5.01
N PHE A 78 -4.43 4.48 -3.94
CA PHE A 78 -5.23 3.71 -3.00
C PHE A 78 -5.19 4.33 -1.62
N VAL A 79 -6.34 4.52 -0.99
CA VAL A 79 -6.45 5.04 0.38
C VAL A 79 -7.24 4.05 1.24
N LYS A 80 -6.71 3.64 2.39
CA LYS A 80 -7.40 2.72 3.30
C LYS A 80 -8.42 3.46 4.16
N GLY A 81 -9.69 3.20 3.92
CA GLY A 81 -10.81 3.63 4.76
C GLY A 81 -11.21 2.57 5.80
N SER A 82 -12.32 2.83 6.51
CA SER A 82 -12.94 1.88 7.44
C SER A 82 -13.48 0.63 6.74
N ASP A 83 -14.03 0.81 5.53
CA ASP A 83 -14.74 -0.25 4.78
C ASP A 83 -13.87 -0.94 3.72
N GLY A 84 -12.55 -0.78 3.84
CA GLY A 84 -11.57 -1.32 2.88
C GLY A 84 -10.83 -0.22 2.13
N TRP A 85 -10.35 -0.56 0.94
CA TRP A 85 -9.54 0.34 0.12
C TRP A 85 -10.41 1.12 -0.87
N LEU A 86 -10.07 2.40 -1.07
CA LEU A 86 -10.66 3.27 -2.08
C LEU A 86 -9.65 3.46 -3.21
N ALA A 87 -10.09 3.26 -4.45
CA ALA A 87 -9.28 3.52 -5.65
C ALA A 87 -9.61 4.90 -6.22
N MET A 88 -8.58 5.68 -6.50
CA MET A 88 -8.69 7.03 -7.05
C MET A 88 -7.73 7.19 -8.23
N LYS A 89 -8.15 7.92 -9.25
CA LYS A 89 -7.23 8.35 -10.31
C LYS A 89 -6.15 9.23 -9.66
N LYS A 90 -4.90 8.99 -10.00
CA LYS A 90 -3.81 9.90 -9.65
C LYS A 90 -3.94 11.15 -10.53
N GLU A 91 -4.09 12.32 -9.91
CA GLU A 91 -4.09 13.62 -10.61
C GLU A 91 -2.71 13.95 -11.18
#